data_AF-A0A8I1XSX8-F1
#
_entry.id   AF-A0A8I1XSX8-F1
#
_cell.length_a   1.000
_cell.length_b   1.000
_cell.length_c   1.000
_cell.angle_alpha   90.00
_cell.angle_beta   90.00
_cell.angle_gamma   90.00
#
_symmetry.space_group_name_H-M   'P 1'
#
loop_
_entity.id
_entity.type
_entity.pdbx_description
1 polymer ?
#
loop_
_entity_poly.entity_id
_entity_poly.type
_entity_poly.pdbx_seq_one_letter_code
_entity_poly.pdbx_strand_id
1 'polypeptide(L)' 'MVPEGNDDVDIIRGVGGVEYVYTKSLDSITLEESTLENFQVEIGGMDYGMQIDGILGFNFLKLVGAVIDAKAMEVKTDSY' A
#
# COMPACT_ATOMS: atom_id res chain seq x y z
N MET A 1 -1.73 -13.30 1.19
CA MET A 1 -0.46 -13.66 1.85
C MET A 1 -0.79 -14.17 3.24
N VAL A 2 -0.06 -15.16 3.77
CA VAL A 2 -0.30 -15.71 5.12
C VAL A 2 0.84 -15.22 6.03
N PRO A 3 0.56 -14.80 7.28
CA PRO A 3 1.61 -14.45 8.23
C PRO A 3 2.54 -15.62 8.54
N GLU A 4 3.82 -15.33 8.67
CA GLU A 4 4.89 -16.25 9.07
C GLU A 4 5.34 -15.93 10.49
N GLY A 5 5.86 -16.93 11.22
CA GLY A 5 6.17 -16.80 12.65
C GLY A 5 7.30 -15.82 12.99
N ASN A 6 8.04 -15.36 11.98
CA ASN A 6 9.14 -14.40 12.06
C ASN A 6 8.80 -13.04 11.44
N ASP A 7 7.55 -12.82 11.00
CA ASP A 7 7.12 -11.50 10.52
C ASP A 7 7.11 -10.49 11.67
N ASP A 8 7.61 -9.29 11.40
CA ASP A 8 7.51 -8.18 12.34
C ASP A 8 6.05 -7.70 12.43
N VAL A 9 5.60 -7.48 13.67
CA VAL A 9 4.28 -6.90 13.96
C VAL A 9 4.43 -5.40 14.14
N ASP A 10 3.59 -4.63 13.47
CA ASP A 10 3.49 -3.19 13.63
C ASP A 10 2.04 -2.77 13.96
N ILE A 11 1.87 -1.48 14.25
CA ILE A 11 0.62 -0.87 14.67
C ILE A 11 0.28 0.30 13.74
N ILE A 12 -0.82 0.19 13.01
CA ILE A 12 -1.39 1.30 12.24
C ILE A 12 -2.50 1.99 13.03
N ARG A 13 -2.71 3.28 12.73
CA ARG A 13 -3.73 4.11 13.38
C ARG A 13 -4.54 4.86 12.33
N GLY A 14 -5.86 4.85 12.50
CA GLY A 14 -6.79 5.53 11.60
C GLY A 14 -8.08 5.94 12.29
N VAL A 15 -9.09 6.31 11.51
CA VAL A 15 -10.41 6.72 12.03
C VAL A 15 -11.05 5.61 12.87
N GLY A 16 -10.86 4.34 12.49
CA GLY A 16 -11.36 3.16 13.20
C GLY A 16 -10.60 2.81 14.48
N GLY A 17 -9.54 3.54 14.83
CA GLY A 17 -8.72 3.27 16.00
C GLY A 17 -7.36 2.69 15.64
N VAL A 18 -6.99 1.60 16.32
CA VAL A 18 -5.67 1.00 16.28
C VAL A 18 -5.78 -0.43 15.80
N GLU A 19 -4.94 -0.81 14.83
CA GLU A 19 -4.90 -2.16 14.28
C GLU A 19 -3.48 -2.72 14.32
N TYR A 20 -3.37 -4.01 14.60
CA TYR A 20 -2.12 -4.75 14.52
C TYR A 20 -1.99 -5.36 13.13
N VAL A 21 -0.83 -5.17 12.51
CA VAL A 21 -0.51 -5.63 11.17
C VAL A 21 0.82 -6.36 11.18
N TYR A 22 1.04 -7.21 10.18
CA TYR A 22 2.35 -7.81 9.92
C TYR A 22 3.01 -7.07 8.76
N THR A 23 4.32 -6.87 8.83
CA THR A 23 5.05 -6.26 7.72
C THR A 23 5.72 -7.33 6.87
N LYS A 24 5.70 -7.14 5.54
CA LYS A 24 6.43 -7.99 4.59
C LYS A 24 7.12 -7.14 3.54
N SER A 25 8.29 -7.57 3.09
CA SER A 25 8.93 -6.98 1.91
C SER A 25 8.43 -7.67 0.65
N LEU A 26 7.89 -6.89 -0.28
CA LEU A 26 7.58 -7.35 -1.63
C LEU A 26 8.79 -7.13 -2.53
N ASP A 27 9.04 -8.09 -3.42
CA ASP A 27 10.13 -8.01 -4.39
C ASP A 27 9.96 -6.76 -5.27
N SER A 28 8.74 -6.52 -5.76
CA SER A 28 8.42 -5.30 -6.47
C SER A 28 6.94 -4.93 -6.43
N ILE A 29 6.67 -3.63 -6.63
CA ILE A 29 5.34 -3.07 -6.87
C ILE A 29 5.44 -2.17 -8.09
N THR A 30 4.59 -2.43 -9.09
CA THR A 30 4.54 -1.66 -10.33
C THR A 30 3.24 -0.87 -10.42
N LEU A 31 3.37 0.42 -10.71
CA LEU A 31 2.28 1.30 -11.13
C LEU A 31 2.61 1.87 -12.51
N GLU A 32 1.83 1.47 -13.52
CA GLU A 32 2.12 1.77 -14.93
C GLU A 32 3.57 1.39 -15.31
N GLU A 33 4.40 2.38 -15.62
CA GLU A 33 5.79 2.21 -16.08
C GLU A 33 6.79 2.37 -14.91
N SER A 34 6.31 2.74 -13.72
CA SER A 34 7.13 2.91 -12.52
C SER A 34 7.10 1.65 -11.66
N THR A 35 8.28 1.06 -11.43
CA THR A 35 8.44 -0.08 -10.53
C THR A 35 9.32 0.31 -9.35
N LEU A 36 8.86 0.02 -8.13
CA LEU A 36 9.67 0.06 -6.92
C LEU A 36 10.03 -1.35 -6.51
N GLU A 37 11.32 -1.58 -6.28
CA GLU A 37 11.86 -2.87 -5.83
C GLU A 37 12.00 -2.88 -4.30
N ASN A 38 11.92 -4.06 -3.69
CA ASN A 38 12.12 -4.31 -2.26
C ASN A 38 11.30 -3.36 -1.36
N PHE A 39 9.99 -3.31 -1.59
CA PHE A 39 9.10 -2.38 -0.90
C PHE A 39 8.37 -3.06 0.26
N GLN A 40 8.46 -2.49 1.46
CA GLN A 40 7.76 -3.00 2.63
C GLN A 40 6.28 -2.62 2.60
N VAL A 41 5.40 -3.57 2.92
CA VAL A 41 3.95 -3.40 3.01
C VAL A 41 3.41 -3.93 4.33
N GLU A 42 2.28 -3.39 4.77
CA GLU A 42 1.51 -3.91 5.89
C GLU A 42 0.40 -4.88 5.43
N ILE A 43 0.26 -6.00 6.13
CA ILE A 43 -0.77 -7.02 5.92
C ILE A 43 -1.70 -7.01 7.14
N GLY A 44 -2.95 -6.58 6.93
CA GLY A 44 -3.99 -6.47 7.95
C GLY A 44 -5.31 -7.15 7.55
N GLY A 45 -6.32 -7.05 8.43
CA GLY A 45 -7.63 -7.69 8.21
C GLY A 45 -8.48 -7.05 7.10
N MET A 46 -8.27 -5.75 6.82
CA MET A 46 -8.94 -4.99 5.74
C MET A 46 -10.48 -5.01 5.77
N ASP A 47 -11.11 -5.34 6.91
CA ASP A 47 -12.57 -5.36 7.07
C ASP A 47 -13.11 -3.95 7.39
N TYR A 48 -13.06 -3.08 6.38
CA TYR A 48 -13.48 -1.68 6.49
C TYR A 48 -14.94 -1.45 6.05
N GLY A 49 -15.75 -2.50 5.89
CA GLY A 49 -17.13 -2.40 5.43
C GLY A 49 -17.30 -2.08 3.93
N MET A 50 -16.22 -2.20 3.15
CA MET A 50 -16.22 -2.04 1.69
C MET A 50 -15.18 -2.96 1.06
N GLN A 51 -15.39 -3.33 -0.21
CA GLN A 51 -14.44 -4.18 -0.94
C GLN A 51 -13.22 -3.34 -1.35
N ILE A 52 -12.07 -3.63 -0.73
CA ILE A 52 -10.77 -2.99 -1.01
C ILE A 52 -9.75 -4.12 -1.16
N ASP A 53 -9.00 -4.11 -2.27
CA ASP A 53 -7.93 -5.09 -2.50
C ASP A 53 -6.62 -4.69 -1.80
N GLY A 54 -6.40 -3.40 -1.60
CA GLY A 54 -5.23 -2.85 -0.92
C GLY A 54 -5.28 -1.33 -0.85
N ILE A 55 -4.37 -0.76 -0.05
CA ILE A 55 -4.22 0.70 0.11
C ILE A 55 -2.83 1.08 -0.39
N LEU A 56 -2.77 2.02 -1.34
CA LEU A 56 -1.51 2.65 -1.72
C LEU A 56 -1.24 3.84 -0.79
N GLY A 57 -0.22 3.69 0.05
CA GLY A 57 0.23 4.75 0.95
C GLY A 57 0.89 5.91 0.21
N PHE A 58 0.88 7.09 0.84
CA PHE A 58 1.54 8.27 0.29
C PHE A 58 3.07 8.10 0.13
N ASN A 59 3.68 7.23 0.94
CA ASN A 59 5.07 6.82 0.80
C ASN A 59 5.36 6.22 -0.59
N PHE A 60 4.51 5.29 -1.05
CA PHE A 60 4.60 4.70 -2.38
C PHE A 60 4.28 5.74 -3.47
N LEU A 61 3.13 6.42 -3.35
CA LEU A 61 2.66 7.40 -4.34
C LEU A 61 3.68 8.51 -4.61
N LYS A 62 4.35 9.00 -3.55
CA LYS A 62 5.39 10.02 -3.67
C LYS A 62 6.62 9.52 -4.43
N LEU A 63 7.02 8.26 -4.23
CA LEU A 63 8.22 7.69 -4.86
C LEU A 63 8.01 7.42 -6.35
N VAL A 64 6.80 7.02 -6.75
CA VAL A 64 6.44 6.79 -8.16
C VAL A 64 5.97 8.07 -8.89
N GLY A 65 6.01 9.23 -8.22
CA GLY A 65 5.57 10.49 -8.82
C GLY A 65 4.10 10.49 -9.25
N ALA A 66 3.22 9.88 -8.44
CA ALA A 66 1.84 9.68 -8.80
C ALA A 66 1.07 11.01 -8.95
N VAL A 67 0.30 11.11 -10.03
CA VAL A 67 -0.70 12.15 -10.28
C VAL A 67 -2.08 11.54 -10.14
N ILE A 68 -2.90 12.10 -9.24
CA ILE A 68 -4.28 11.63 -8.98
C ILE A 68 -5.26 12.56 -9.68
N ASP A 69 -5.95 12.05 -10.71
CA ASP A 69 -7.08 12.71 -11.34
C ASP A 69 -8.39 12.21 -10.72
N ALA A 70 -8.89 12.96 -9.74
CA ALA A 70 -10.14 12.63 -9.05
C ALA A 70 -11.40 12.77 -9.92
N LYS A 71 -11.33 13.54 -11.02
CA LYS A 71 -12.46 13.69 -11.94
C LYS A 71 -12.57 12.46 -12.84
N ALA A 72 -11.44 11.99 -13.37
CA ALA A 72 -11.36 10.77 -14.16
C ALA A 72 -11.40 9.49 -13.31
N MET A 73 -11.14 9.61 -11.99
CA MET A 73 -10.91 8.49 -11.09
C MET A 73 -9.70 7.64 -11.53
N GLU A 74 -8.61 8.31 -11.90
CA GLU A 74 -7.39 7.70 -12.41
C GLU A 74 -6.18 8.09 -11.55
N VAL A 75 -5.20 7.19 -11.46
CA VAL A 75 -3.86 7.48 -10.96
C VAL A 75 -2.88 7.20 -12.09
N LYS A 76 -1.94 8.11 -12.31
CA LYS A 76 -0.92 8.04 -13.37
C LYS A 76 0.45 8.28 -12.79
N THR A 77 1.47 7.82 -13.48
CA THR A 77 2.87 8.15 -13.18
C THR A 77 3.31 9.28 -14.10
N ASP A 78 4.06 10.24 -13.55
CA ASP A 78 4.58 11.35 -14.35
C ASP A 78 5.79 10.87 -15.16
N SER A 79 5.59 10.62 -16.45
CA SER A 79 6.66 10.36 -17.40
C SER A 79 7.31 11.69 -17.78
N TYR A 80 8.48 11.99 -17.21
CA TYR A 80 9.32 13.10 -17.64
C TYR A 80 9.76 12.98 -19.11
#